data_AF-A0A2G2YWK8-F1
#
_entry.id   AF-A0A2G2YWK8-F1
#
_cell.length_a   1.000
_cell.length_b   1.000
_cell.length_c   1.000
_cell.angle_alpha   90.00
_cell.angle_beta   90.00
_cell.angle_gamma   90.00
#
_symmetry.space_group_name_H-M   'P 1'
#
loop_
_entity.id
_entity.type
_entity.pdbx_description
1 polymer ?
#
loop_
_entity_poly.entity_id
_entity_poly.type
_entity_poly.pdbx_seq_one_letter_code
_entity_poly.pdbx_strand_id
1 'polypeptide(L)'
;MLCRILLSGPTLFGRVVNKAAEITVETLKYNQSKYFVLFIITDGVITNMQETIDALMRASGVSLSILIVRVGSIDFSQMEVLDADNGHLLESSTGRVAARDIVQFVPMRELHS
;
A
#
# COMPACT_ATOMS: atom_id res chain seq x y z
N MET A 1 8.91 10.42 -22.01
CA MET A 1 8.22 9.46 -22.91
C MET A 1 8.53 8.04 -22.43
N LEU A 2 7.63 7.43 -21.65
CA LEU A 2 7.73 6.04 -21.19
C LEU A 2 7.35 5.08 -22.35
N CYS A 3 8.20 4.99 -23.38
CA CYS A 3 7.83 4.37 -24.65
C CYS A 3 8.10 2.85 -24.75
N ARG A 4 8.32 2.17 -23.62
CA ARG A 4 8.60 0.70 -23.61
C ARG A 4 7.56 -0.13 -22.88
N ILE A 5 6.51 0.48 -22.34
CA ILE A 5 5.49 -0.21 -21.55
C ILE A 5 4.13 0.28 -22.03
N LEU A 6 3.28 -0.65 -22.48
CA LEU A 6 1.87 -0.37 -22.72
C LEU A 6 1.20 -0.25 -21.35
N LEU A 7 0.62 0.91 -21.06
CA LEU A 7 -0.20 1.07 -19.85
C LEU A 7 -1.39 0.12 -19.97
N SER A 8 -1.57 -0.73 -18.96
CA SER A 8 -2.66 -1.70 -18.87
C SER A 8 -3.16 -1.74 -17.44
N GLY A 9 -4.45 -2.06 -17.28
CA GLY A 9 -5.01 -2.50 -16.00
C GLY A 9 -4.83 -4.00 -15.80
N PRO A 10 -5.25 -4.54 -14.65
CA PRO A 10 -5.87 -3.85 -13.51
C PRO A 10 -4.86 -3.26 -12.50
N THR A 11 -5.32 -2.40 -11.59
CA THR A 11 -4.50 -1.82 -10.51
C THR A 11 -4.44 -2.79 -9.33
N LEU A 12 -3.31 -3.51 -9.19
CA LEU A 12 -3.13 -4.58 -8.21
C LEU A 12 -2.01 -4.26 -7.20
N PHE A 13 -2.37 -3.80 -6.01
CA PHE A 13 -1.38 -3.45 -4.98
C PHE A 13 -0.82 -4.66 -4.24
N GLY A 14 -1.60 -5.74 -4.10
CA GLY A 14 -1.18 -6.94 -3.37
C GLY A 14 0.21 -7.46 -3.80
N ARG A 15 0.51 -7.45 -5.10
CA ARG A 15 1.81 -7.92 -5.62
C ARG A 15 2.99 -7.08 -5.14
N VAL A 16 2.89 -5.76 -5.22
CA VAL A 16 3.99 -4.86 -4.84
C VAL A 16 4.17 -4.81 -3.33
N VAL A 17 3.07 -4.87 -2.56
CA VAL A 17 3.11 -4.94 -1.10
C VAL A 17 3.78 -6.23 -0.63
N ASN A 18 3.39 -7.38 -1.18
CA ASN A 18 4.01 -8.66 -0.84
C ASN A 18 5.50 -8.67 -1.19
N LYS A 19 5.90 -8.09 -2.32
CA LYS A 19 7.30 -8.02 -2.71
C LYS A 19 8.13 -7.14 -1.77
N ALA A 20 7.59 -6.00 -1.35
CA ALA A 20 8.24 -5.13 -0.38
C ALA A 20 8.41 -5.82 1.00
N ALA A 21 7.38 -6.54 1.44
CA ALA A 21 7.45 -7.34 2.66
C ALA A 21 8.52 -8.44 2.57
N GLU A 22 8.59 -9.16 1.44
CA GLU A 22 9.61 -10.19 1.18
C GLU A 22 11.03 -9.61 1.28
N ILE A 23 11.29 -8.49 0.59
CA ILE A 23 12.60 -7.79 0.63
C ILE A 23 12.96 -7.37 2.07
N THR A 24 11.97 -6.91 2.84
CA THR A 24 12.16 -6.54 4.25
C THR A 24 12.58 -7.76 5.09
N VAL A 25 11.89 -8.89 4.92
CA VAL A 25 12.20 -10.14 5.63
C VAL A 25 13.58 -10.69 5.23
N GLU A 26 13.94 -10.64 3.95
CA GLU A 26 15.25 -11.07 3.48
C GLU A 26 16.38 -10.24 4.09
N THR A 27 16.17 -8.93 4.23
CA THR A 27 17.16 -8.03 4.83
C THR A 27 17.42 -8.35 6.31
N LEU A 28 16.39 -8.79 7.04
CA LEU A 28 16.53 -9.22 8.44
C LEU A 28 17.44 -10.45 8.58
N LYS A 29 17.47 -11.36 7.58
CA LYS A 29 18.33 -12.54 7.60
C LYS A 29 19.82 -12.19 7.64
N TYR A 30 20.19 -11.02 7.12
CA TYR A 30 21.56 -10.52 7.12
C TYR A 30 21.90 -9.69 8.36
N ASN A 31 21.10 -9.76 9.43
CA ASN A 31 21.25 -8.98 10.66
C ASN A 31 21.27 -7.46 10.44
N GLN A 32 20.65 -7.00 9.35
CA GLN A 32 20.54 -5.59 9.04
C GLN A 32 19.17 -5.09 9.51
N SER A 33 19.14 -4.35 10.62
CA SER A 33 17.94 -3.65 11.08
C SER A 33 17.66 -2.44 10.21
N LYS A 34 17.06 -2.67 9.04
CA LYS A 34 16.59 -1.62 8.12
C LYS A 34 15.08 -1.45 8.24
N TYR A 35 14.64 -0.20 8.11
CA TYR A 35 13.23 0.15 7.97
C TYR A 35 12.97 0.56 6.52
N PHE A 36 11.91 0.02 5.93
CA PHE A 36 11.56 0.28 4.53
C PHE A 36 10.33 1.17 4.44
N VAL A 37 10.31 2.02 3.40
CA VAL A 37 9.14 2.79 3.02
C VAL A 37 8.81 2.47 1.57
N LEU A 38 7.64 1.89 1.33
CA LEU A 38 7.09 1.66 0.00
C LEU A 38 6.25 2.88 -0.40
N PHE A 39 6.65 3.55 -1.46
CA PHE A 39 5.91 4.69 -2.02
C PHE A 39 5.15 4.24 -3.28
N ILE A 40 3.82 4.29 -3.25
CA ILE A 40 2.95 3.91 -4.37
C ILE A 40 2.29 5.17 -4.90
N ILE A 41 2.44 5.43 -6.20
CA ILE A 41 1.70 6.50 -6.90
C ILE A 41 0.68 5.83 -7.81
N THR A 42 -0.59 6.24 -7.72
CA THR A 42 -1.64 5.71 -8.59
C THR A 42 -2.60 6.79 -9.05
N ASP A 43 -3.08 6.68 -10.28
CA ASP A 43 -4.20 7.45 -10.83
C ASP A 43 -5.49 6.63 -10.91
N GLY A 44 -5.46 5.36 -10.50
CA GLY A 44 -6.57 4.41 -10.66
C GLY A 44 -7.05 3.79 -9.35
N VAL A 45 -8.25 3.24 -9.39
CA VAL A 45 -8.87 2.53 -8.25
C VAL A 45 -8.34 1.11 -8.16
N ILE A 46 -8.05 0.65 -6.94
CA ILE A 46 -7.63 -0.73 -6.66
C ILE A 46 -8.73 -1.69 -7.13
N THR A 47 -8.37 -2.61 -8.02
CA THR A 47 -9.34 -3.57 -8.57
C THR A 47 -9.63 -4.72 -7.60
N ASN A 48 -8.64 -5.14 -6.80
CA ASN A 48 -8.79 -6.24 -5.85
C ASN A 48 -8.48 -5.78 -4.42
N MET A 49 -9.50 -5.25 -3.75
CA MET A 49 -9.38 -4.70 -2.40
C MET A 49 -9.04 -5.78 -1.37
N GLN A 50 -9.70 -6.94 -1.42
CA GLN A 50 -9.48 -8.02 -0.46
C GLN A 50 -8.05 -8.55 -0.51
N GLU A 51 -7.51 -8.80 -1.71
CA GLU A 51 -6.11 -9.22 -1.89
C GLU A 51 -5.14 -8.17 -1.35
N THR A 52 -5.47 -6.89 -1.52
CA THR A 52 -4.66 -5.78 -1.01
C THR A 52 -4.68 -5.75 0.51
N ILE A 53 -5.86 -5.84 1.14
CA ILE A 53 -6.00 -5.93 2.60
C ILE A 53 -5.19 -7.11 3.13
N ASP A 54 -5.34 -8.30 2.57
CA ASP A 54 -4.60 -9.49 3.03
C ASP A 54 -3.07 -9.33 2.88
N ALA A 55 -2.61 -8.65 1.83
CA ALA A 55 -1.20 -8.33 1.65
C ALA A 55 -0.69 -7.32 2.70
N LEU A 56 -1.45 -6.24 2.96
CA LEU A 56 -1.13 -5.24 3.98
C LEU A 56 -1.09 -5.84 5.38
N MET A 57 -2.05 -6.71 5.68
CA MET A 57 -2.13 -7.49 6.91
C MET A 57 -0.87 -8.32 7.14
N ARG A 58 -0.40 -9.05 6.12
CA ARG A 58 0.86 -9.81 6.21
C ARG A 58 2.07 -8.89 6.38
N ALA A 59 2.08 -7.74 5.70
CA ALA A 59 3.15 -6.77 5.78
C ALA A 59 3.20 -6.02 7.14
N SER A 60 2.09 -5.95 7.88
CA SER A 60 2.03 -5.24 9.17
C SER A 60 3.01 -5.76 10.21
N GLY A 61 3.39 -7.05 10.12
CA GLY A 61 4.33 -7.70 11.04
C GLY A 61 5.81 -7.43 10.76
N VAL A 62 6.16 -6.68 9.71
CA VAL A 62 7.57 -6.39 9.34
C VAL A 62 7.86 -4.89 9.39
N SER A 63 9.15 -4.53 9.39
CA SER A 63 9.66 -3.14 9.41
C SER A 63 9.43 -2.39 8.08
N LEU A 64 8.17 -2.22 7.70
CA LEU A 64 7.71 -1.58 6.47
C LEU A 64 6.60 -0.56 6.79
N SER A 65 6.69 0.63 6.20
CA SER A 65 5.59 1.59 6.04
C SER A 65 5.27 1.76 4.56
N ILE A 66 4.03 2.12 4.26
CA ILE A 66 3.49 2.24 2.91
C ILE A 66 2.79 3.59 2.80
N LEU A 67 3.25 4.42 1.85
CA LEU A 67 2.64 5.70 1.54
C LEU A 67 2.04 5.60 0.14
N ILE A 68 0.72 5.75 0.06
CA ILE A 68 -0.04 5.68 -1.18
C ILE A 68 -0.47 7.10 -1.53
N VAL A 69 0.06 7.61 -2.64
CA VAL A 69 -0.29 8.92 -3.19
C VAL A 69 -1.18 8.74 -4.40
N ARG A 70 -2.38 9.32 -4.34
CA ARG A 70 -3.27 9.36 -5.50
C ARG A 70 -3.04 10.61 -6.34
N VAL A 71 -3.11 10.49 -7.65
CA VAL A 71 -3.09 11.61 -8.60
C VAL A 71 -4.36 11.61 -9.44
N GLY A 72 -4.81 12.79 -9.88
CA GLY A 72 -6.03 12.94 -10.67
C GLY A 72 -7.32 13.02 -9.84
N SER A 73 -8.45 13.05 -10.56
CA SER A 73 -9.77 13.47 -10.05
C SER A 73 -10.81 12.34 -9.97
N ILE A 74 -10.36 11.08 -9.93
CA ILE A 74 -11.26 9.92 -9.77
C ILE A 74 -11.81 9.88 -8.33
N ASP A 75 -12.91 9.17 -8.10
CA ASP A 75 -13.43 8.91 -6.76
C ASP A 75 -12.63 7.78 -6.09
N PHE A 76 -11.97 8.11 -4.98
CA PHE A 76 -11.12 7.19 -4.21
C PHE A 76 -11.73 6.82 -2.85
N SER A 77 -13.02 7.11 -2.61
CA SER A 77 -13.68 6.87 -1.31
C SER A 77 -13.52 5.43 -0.80
N GLN A 78 -13.48 4.45 -1.71
CA GLN A 78 -13.27 3.04 -1.35
C GLN A 78 -11.86 2.72 -0.83
N MET A 79 -10.85 3.56 -1.14
CA MET A 79 -9.47 3.37 -0.71
C MET A 79 -9.14 4.08 0.60
N GLU A 80 -9.99 4.99 1.06
CA GLU A 80 -9.86 5.61 2.39
C GLU A 80 -9.96 4.56 3.51
N VAL A 81 -10.58 3.41 3.26
CA VAL A 81 -10.61 2.27 4.19
C VAL A 81 -9.22 1.67 4.45
N LEU A 82 -8.25 1.93 3.55
CA LEU A 82 -6.88 1.47 3.72
C LEU A 82 -6.09 2.35 4.68
N ASP A 83 -6.57 3.56 4.92
CA ASP A 83 -5.98 4.54 5.82
C ASP A 83 -6.44 4.26 7.26
N ALA A 84 -5.51 4.08 8.20
CA ALA A 84 -5.89 3.79 9.58
C ALA A 84 -6.11 5.06 10.43
N ASP A 85 -6.11 6.25 9.81
CA ASP A 85 -6.36 7.54 10.46
C ASP A 85 -7.72 7.60 11.18
N ASN A 86 -8.68 6.76 10.79
CA ASN A 86 -9.97 6.61 11.46
C ASN A 86 -9.93 5.73 12.73
N GLY A 87 -8.75 5.30 13.18
CA GLY A 87 -8.57 4.52 14.41
C GLY A 87 -8.96 3.05 14.30
N HIS A 88 -9.28 2.58 13.10
CA HIS A 88 -9.59 1.18 12.81
C HIS A 88 -8.40 0.52 12.12
N LEU A 89 -7.80 -0.46 12.79
CA LEU A 89 -6.83 -1.34 12.15
C LEU A 89 -7.52 -2.17 11.08
N LEU A 90 -6.79 -2.49 10.00
CA LEU A 90 -7.33 -3.33 8.94
C LEU A 90 -7.75 -4.69 9.52
N GLU A 91 -8.95 -5.11 9.14
CA GLU A 91 -9.50 -6.42 9.49
C GLU A 91 -9.67 -7.27 8.21
N SER A 92 -9.15 -8.49 8.26
CA SER A 92 -9.38 -9.48 7.21
C SER A 92 -10.80 -10.04 7.33
N SER A 93 -11.33 -10.57 6.23
CA SER A 93 -12.60 -11.32 6.19
C SER A 93 -12.65 -12.52 7.13
N THR A 94 -11.48 -12.97 7.63
CA THR A 94 -11.34 -14.04 8.62
C THR A 94 -11.31 -13.55 10.08
N GLY A 95 -11.51 -12.26 10.34
CA GLY A 95 -11.50 -11.66 11.68
C GLY A 95 -10.11 -11.42 12.26
N ARG A 96 -9.06 -11.49 11.42
CA ARG A 96 -7.68 -11.15 11.84
C ARG A 96 -7.48 -9.64 11.74
N VAL A 97 -6.84 -9.06 12.75
CA VAL A 97 -6.53 -7.62 12.84
C VAL A 97 -5.04 -7.37 12.55
N ALA A 98 -4.71 -6.26 11.88
CA ALA A 98 -3.33 -5.89 11.57
C ALA A 98 -2.49 -5.76 12.84
N ALA A 99 -1.20 -6.10 12.78
CA ALA A 99 -0.31 -5.99 13.94
C ALA A 99 -0.07 -4.53 14.35
N ARG A 100 -0.07 -3.64 13.37
CA ARG A 100 0.05 -2.18 13.51
C ARG A 100 -0.44 -1.53 12.23
N ASP A 101 -0.73 -0.25 12.31
CA ASP A 101 -0.92 0.55 11.13
C ASP A 101 0.41 0.75 10.38
N ILE A 102 0.36 0.60 9.07
CA ILE A 102 1.49 0.77 8.16
C ILE A 102 1.13 1.57 6.91
N VAL A 103 -0.12 2.01 6.72
CA VAL A 103 -0.58 2.62 5.47
C VAL A 103 -1.02 4.05 5.73
N GLN A 104 -0.52 4.96 4.90
CA GLN A 104 -1.05 6.32 4.81
C GLN A 104 -1.54 6.57 3.39
N PHE A 105 -2.81 6.97 3.24
CA PHE A 105 -3.40 7.29 1.94
C PHE A 105 -3.60 8.79 1.76
N VAL A 106 -2.92 9.40 0.78
CA VAL A 106 -2.91 10.86 0.63
C VAL A 106 -3.29 11.31 -0.80
N PRO A 107 -4.26 12.24 -0.93
CA PRO A 107 -4.45 13.00 -2.15
C PRO A 107 -3.22 13.83 -2.53
N MET A 108 -2.72 13.70 -3.76
CA MET A 108 -1.80 14.71 -4.29
C MET A 108 -2.61 15.99 -4.55
N ARG A 109 -2.44 16.97 -3.67
CA ARG A 109 -2.97 18.33 -3.85
C ARG A 109 -1.98 19.13 -4.67
N GLU A 110 -2.46 19.84 -5.68
CA GLU A 110 -1.63 20.85 -6.35
C GLU A 110 -1.31 21.95 -5.33
N LEU A 111 -0.02 22.12 -5.02
CA LEU A 111 0.44 23.27 -4.25
C LEU A 111 0.51 24.45 -5.22
N HIS A 112 -0.53 25.29 -5.21
CA HIS A 112 -0.48 26.57 -5.89
C HIS A 112 0.53 27.44 -5.13
N SER A 113 1.70 27.69 -5.74
CA SER A 113 2.62 28.76 -5.33
C SER A 113 2.17 30.10 -5.91
#